data_AF-A0A0B2UL03-F1
#
_entry.id   AF-A0A0B2UL03-F1
#
_cell.length_a   1.000
_cell.length_b   1.000
_cell.length_c   1.000
_cell.angle_alpha   90.00
_cell.angle_beta   90.00
_cell.angle_gamma   90.00
#
_symmetry.space_group_name_H-M   'P 1'
#
loop_
_entity.id
_entity.type
_entity.pdbx_description
1 polymer ?
#
loop_
_entity_poly.entity_id
_entity_poly.type
_entity_poly.pdbx_seq_one_letter_code
_entity_poly.pdbx_strand_id
1 'polypeptide(L)'
;MVLVIDVFRVPGEFVLQELFGRTVTNELNGGVEKMIEKMLVDDNVHVVHKEAICENEMRWLRYYSNEVVEVLTEMNVQYVNKNKKTVKYYYVTRDCMGRCKGLEEVEEGCVEKKEMHDKTSYLPYIEAQCDEEVIFPDDE
;
A
#
# COMPACT_ATOMS: atom_id res chain seq x y z
N MET A 1 -3.61 -12.60 -2.57
CA MET A 1 -2.76 -11.61 -3.26
C MET A 1 -2.06 -10.60 -2.33
N VAL A 2 -0.75 -10.46 -2.51
CA VAL A 2 0.13 -9.48 -1.83
C VAL A 2 0.76 -8.56 -2.88
N LEU A 3 0.75 -7.25 -2.65
CA LEU A 3 1.45 -6.24 -3.46
C LEU A 3 2.61 -5.66 -2.65
N VAL A 4 3.79 -5.60 -3.25
CA VAL A 4 4.96 -4.89 -2.72
C VAL A 4 5.27 -3.72 -3.63
N ILE A 5 5.31 -2.53 -3.02
CA ILE A 5 5.70 -1.28 -3.64
C ILE A 5 7.07 -0.95 -3.07
N ASP A 6 8.11 -1.19 -3.86
CA ASP A 6 9.49 -0.97 -3.45
C ASP A 6 10.07 0.30 -4.08
N VAL A 7 11.31 0.59 -3.72
CA VAL A 7 12.11 1.68 -4.29
C VAL A 7 13.50 1.13 -4.56
N PHE A 8 14.26 1.71 -5.49
CA PHE A 8 15.59 1.19 -5.84
C PHE A 8 16.55 1.02 -4.64
N ARG A 9 16.40 1.87 -3.61
CA ARG A 9 17.24 1.82 -2.40
C ARG A 9 16.85 0.74 -1.39
N VAL A 10 15.64 0.19 -1.49
CA VAL A 10 15.11 -0.88 -0.64
C VAL A 10 14.34 -1.84 -1.54
N PRO A 11 15.03 -2.80 -2.18
CA PRO A 11 14.42 -3.68 -3.17
C PRO A 11 13.32 -4.56 -2.59
N GLY A 12 12.30 -4.84 -3.39
CA GLY A 12 11.17 -5.69 -3.02
C GLY A 12 11.60 -7.11 -2.67
N GLU A 13 12.65 -7.63 -3.30
CA GLU A 13 13.28 -8.90 -2.94
C GLU A 13 13.69 -8.95 -1.47
N PHE A 14 14.35 -7.90 -0.99
CA PHE A 14 14.78 -7.80 0.40
C PHE A 14 13.57 -7.76 1.35
N VAL A 15 12.58 -6.93 1.02
CA VAL A 15 11.37 -6.80 1.84
C VAL A 15 10.60 -8.13 1.93
N LEU A 16 10.51 -8.86 0.82
CA LEU A 16 9.83 -10.15 0.76
C LEU A 16 10.56 -11.24 1.53
N GLN A 17 11.88 -11.27 1.41
CA GLN A 17 12.70 -12.24 2.13
C GLN A 17 12.54 -12.04 3.64
N GLU A 18 12.57 -10.81 4.11
CA GLU A 18 12.47 -10.49 5.55
C GLU A 18 11.05 -10.70 6.11
N LEU A 19 10.00 -10.28 5.40
CA LEU A 19 8.63 -10.37 5.93
C LEU A 19 7.96 -11.72 5.70
N PHE A 20 8.26 -12.40 4.59
CA PHE A 20 7.56 -13.61 4.18
C PHE A 20 8.47 -14.83 4.02
N GLY A 21 9.79 -14.66 4.12
CA GLY A 21 10.76 -15.75 3.87
C GLY A 21 10.73 -16.26 2.43
N ARG A 22 10.32 -15.41 1.47
CA ARG A 22 10.11 -15.77 0.06
C ARG A 22 10.87 -14.82 -0.86
N THR A 23 11.29 -15.30 -2.01
CA THR A 23 11.84 -14.50 -3.11
C THR A 23 10.73 -14.07 -4.06
N VAL A 24 10.97 -13.00 -4.83
CA VAL A 24 9.99 -12.42 -5.76
C VAL A 24 9.49 -13.47 -6.74
N THR A 25 8.17 -13.55 -6.87
CA THR A 25 7.52 -14.44 -7.83
C THR A 25 7.14 -13.75 -9.12
N ASN A 26 6.70 -12.47 -9.08
CA ASN A 26 6.19 -11.76 -10.25
C ASN A 26 6.44 -10.24 -10.17
N GLU A 27 7.30 -9.71 -11.04
CA GLU A 27 7.41 -8.27 -11.27
C GLU A 27 6.29 -7.79 -12.20
N LEU A 28 5.58 -6.74 -11.80
CA LEU A 28 4.54 -6.12 -12.59
C LEU A 28 5.11 -4.95 -13.40
N ASN A 29 5.02 -5.08 -14.72
CA ASN A 29 5.44 -4.07 -15.68
C ASN A 29 4.36 -3.89 -16.76
N GLY A 30 4.22 -2.67 -17.30
CA GLY A 30 3.22 -2.31 -18.32
C GLY A 30 2.12 -1.35 -17.82
N GLY A 31 0.98 -1.31 -18.52
CA GLY A 31 -0.17 -0.50 -18.11
C GLY A 31 -0.96 -1.16 -16.97
N VAL A 32 -1.61 -0.34 -16.13
CA VAL A 32 -2.31 -0.78 -14.93
C VAL A 32 -3.39 -1.84 -15.17
N GLU A 33 -4.15 -1.75 -16.25
CA GLU A 33 -5.18 -2.74 -16.57
C GLU A 33 -4.59 -4.15 -16.65
N LYS A 34 -3.47 -4.30 -17.37
CA LYS A 34 -2.76 -5.57 -17.50
C LYS A 34 -2.14 -6.04 -16.18
N MET A 35 -1.69 -5.10 -15.35
CA MET A 35 -1.17 -5.43 -14.03
C MET A 35 -2.26 -5.97 -13.11
N ILE A 36 -3.43 -5.31 -13.10
CA ILE A 36 -4.60 -5.75 -12.33
C ILE A 36 -5.09 -7.10 -12.83
N GLU A 37 -5.18 -7.31 -14.14
CA GLU A 37 -5.55 -8.61 -14.70
C GLU A 37 -4.62 -9.73 -14.22
N LYS A 38 -3.30 -9.53 -14.27
CA LYS A 38 -2.32 -10.49 -13.76
C LYS A 38 -2.47 -10.75 -12.26
N MET A 39 -2.72 -9.70 -11.50
CA MET A 39 -2.97 -9.72 -10.07
C MET A 39 -4.22 -10.53 -9.70
N LEU A 40 -5.28 -10.41 -10.49
CA LEU A 40 -6.53 -11.12 -10.23
C LEU A 40 -6.48 -12.60 -10.62
N VAL A 41 -5.59 -12.99 -11.53
CA VAL A 41 -5.44 -14.37 -11.98
C VAL A 41 -4.54 -15.18 -11.04
N ASP A 42 -3.50 -14.56 -10.49
CA ASP A 42 -2.51 -15.23 -9.65
C ASP A 42 -2.62 -14.78 -8.18
N ASP A 43 -2.77 -15.72 -7.26
CA ASP A 43 -2.77 -15.43 -5.82
C ASP A 43 -1.35 -15.19 -5.23
N ASN A 44 -0.40 -14.87 -6.11
CA ASN A 44 1.02 -14.73 -5.81
C ASN A 44 1.35 -13.37 -5.19
N VAL A 45 2.65 -13.18 -4.97
CA VAL A 45 3.21 -11.91 -4.54
C VAL A 45 3.69 -11.13 -5.75
N HIS A 46 3.26 -9.88 -5.84
CA HIS A 46 3.54 -8.98 -6.94
C HIS A 46 4.43 -7.83 -6.47
N VAL A 47 5.44 -7.49 -7.25
CA VAL A 47 6.34 -6.35 -6.96
C VAL A 47 6.21 -5.29 -8.02
N VAL A 48 6.21 -4.03 -7.56
CA VAL A 48 6.15 -2.82 -8.36
C VAL A 48 7.16 -1.82 -7.84
N HIS A 49 7.99 -1.29 -8.74
CA HIS A 49 8.87 -0.17 -8.46
C HIS A 49 8.08 1.14 -8.44
N LYS A 50 8.15 1.86 -7.32
CA LYS A 50 7.47 3.15 -7.15
C LYS A 50 7.86 4.17 -8.22
N GLU A 51 9.11 4.12 -8.68
CA GLU A 51 9.64 5.01 -9.72
C GLU A 51 9.11 4.70 -11.13
N ALA A 52 8.55 3.51 -11.35
CA ALA A 52 8.08 3.05 -12.65
C ALA A 52 6.58 3.34 -12.89
N ILE A 53 5.82 3.71 -11.86
CA ILE A 53 4.36 3.83 -11.89
C ILE A 53 3.93 5.18 -11.33
N CYS A 54 2.93 5.82 -11.95
CA CYS A 54 2.41 7.08 -11.43
C CYS A 54 1.45 6.89 -10.24
N GLU A 55 1.22 7.92 -9.44
CA GLU A 55 0.42 7.79 -8.20
C GLU A 55 -1.03 7.36 -8.45
N ASN A 56 -1.63 7.80 -9.56
CA ASN A 56 -2.99 7.40 -9.95
C ASN A 56 -3.08 5.90 -10.22
N GLU A 57 -2.08 5.36 -10.91
CA GLU A 57 -1.96 3.95 -11.20
C GLU A 57 -1.72 3.13 -9.93
N MET A 58 -0.83 3.63 -9.05
CA MET A 58 -0.57 3.04 -7.73
C MET A 58 -1.83 2.93 -6.88
N ARG A 59 -2.71 3.95 -6.94
CA ARG A 59 -4.00 3.93 -6.22
C ARG A 59 -4.86 2.73 -6.60
N TRP A 60 -4.92 2.40 -7.89
CA TRP A 60 -5.68 1.23 -8.36
C TRP A 60 -5.05 -0.07 -7.89
N LEU A 61 -3.73 -0.21 -7.98
CA LEU A 61 -3.01 -1.40 -7.52
C LEU A 61 -3.19 -1.63 -6.03
N ARG A 62 -3.08 -0.56 -5.22
CA ARG A 62 -3.40 -0.61 -3.79
C ARG A 62 -4.84 -1.04 -3.57
N TYR A 63 -5.81 -0.53 -4.33
CA TYR A 63 -7.23 -0.86 -4.15
C TYR A 63 -7.53 -2.36 -4.30
N TYR A 64 -7.06 -2.98 -5.37
CA TYR A 64 -7.31 -4.40 -5.67
C TYR A 64 -6.51 -5.39 -4.81
N SER A 65 -5.51 -4.91 -4.06
CA SER A 65 -4.67 -5.75 -3.20
C SER A 65 -5.23 -5.93 -1.79
N ASN A 66 -5.17 -7.16 -1.27
CA ASN A 66 -5.58 -7.47 0.12
C ASN A 66 -4.47 -7.15 1.12
N GLU A 67 -3.23 -7.41 0.73
CA GLU A 67 -2.04 -7.09 1.52
C GLU A 67 -1.14 -6.17 0.70
N VAL A 68 -0.70 -5.08 1.31
CA VAL A 68 0.17 -4.08 0.68
C VAL A 68 1.38 -3.87 1.56
N VAL A 69 2.56 -3.98 0.97
CA VAL A 69 3.83 -3.63 1.60
C VAL A 69 4.39 -2.45 0.84
N GLU A 70 4.54 -1.30 1.48
CA GLU A 70 5.05 -0.10 0.82
C GLU A 70 6.29 0.42 1.52
N VAL A 71 7.34 0.65 0.72
CA VAL A 71 8.49 1.42 1.16
C VAL A 71 8.13 2.90 1.08
N LEU A 72 7.85 3.50 2.24
CA LEU A 72 7.47 4.91 2.34
C LEU A 72 8.66 5.85 2.13
N THR A 73 9.79 5.48 2.73
CA THR A 73 11.08 6.21 2.66
C THR A 73 12.20 5.18 2.69
N GLU A 74 13.44 5.62 2.48
CA GLU A 74 14.62 4.74 2.40
C GLU A 74 14.91 3.90 3.66
N MET A 75 14.21 4.18 4.76
CA MET A 75 14.34 3.50 6.04
C MET A 75 13.01 2.99 6.61
N ASN A 76 11.86 3.33 6.02
CA ASN A 76 10.55 2.97 6.58
C ASN A 76 9.76 2.11 5.61
N VAL A 77 9.30 0.97 6.11
CA VAL A 77 8.41 0.06 5.40
C VAL A 77 7.10 -0.04 6.16
N GLN A 78 5.99 0.03 5.45
CA GLN A 78 4.65 -0.16 5.98
C GLN A 78 4.08 -1.46 5.44
N TYR A 79 3.50 -2.28 6.31
CA TYR A 79 2.71 -3.45 5.96
C TYR A 79 1.25 -3.20 6.33
N VAL A 80 0.35 -3.38 5.38
CA VAL A 80 -1.10 -3.22 5.55
C VAL A 80 -1.79 -4.50 5.11
N ASN A 81 -2.55 -5.11 6.03
CA ASN A 81 -3.42 -6.25 5.72
C ASN A 81 -4.87 -5.82 5.88
N LYS A 82 -5.59 -5.66 4.77
CA LYS A 82 -6.99 -5.20 4.77
C LYS A 82 -7.95 -6.24 5.33
N ASN A 83 -7.66 -7.52 5.10
CA ASN A 83 -8.50 -8.63 5.57
C ASN A 83 -8.46 -8.73 7.10
N LYS A 84 -7.27 -8.60 7.68
CA LYS A 84 -7.08 -8.65 9.14
C LYS A 84 -7.23 -7.28 9.82
N LYS A 85 -7.36 -6.20 9.04
CA LYS A 85 -7.36 -4.81 9.51
C LYS A 85 -6.15 -4.46 10.37
N THR A 86 -4.98 -4.99 10.01
CA THR A 86 -3.73 -4.75 10.74
C THR A 86 -2.79 -3.87 9.93
N VAL A 87 -2.17 -2.90 10.59
CA VAL A 87 -1.08 -2.10 10.03
C VAL A 87 0.15 -2.34 10.90
N LYS A 88 1.30 -2.54 10.26
CA LYS A 88 2.58 -2.69 10.93
C LYS A 88 3.61 -1.80 10.25
N TYR A 89 4.57 -1.33 11.03
CA TYR A 89 5.65 -0.48 10.56
C TYR A 89 6.98 -1.15 10.86
N TYR A 90 7.94 -0.98 9.95
CA TYR A 90 9.26 -1.56 10.07
C TYR A 90 10.32 -0.53 9.72
N TYR A 91 11.43 -0.55 10.47
CA TYR A 91 12.66 0.15 10.12
C TYR A 91 13.61 -0.76 9.35
N VAL A 92 14.19 -0.24 8.27
CA VAL A 92 15.26 -0.91 7.52
C VAL A 92 16.58 -0.66 8.22
N THR A 93 17.19 -1.72 8.74
CA THR A 93 18.57 -1.69 9.23
C THR A 93 19.53 -1.87 8.06
N ARG A 94 20.68 -1.17 8.10
CA ARG A 94 21.70 -1.22 7.05
C ARG A 94 23.04 -1.67 7.61
N ASP A 95 23.86 -2.31 6.77
CA ASP A 95 25.24 -2.66 7.11
C ASP A 95 26.18 -1.43 7.02
N CYS A 96 27.45 -1.60 7.39
CA CYS A 96 28.46 -0.54 7.30
C CYS A 96 28.75 -0.09 5.85
N MET A 97 28.25 -0.81 4.84
CA MET A 97 28.34 -0.48 3.42
C MET A 97 27.05 0.17 2.91
N GLY A 98 26.05 0.41 3.76
CA GLY A 98 24.77 1.01 3.41
C GLY A 98 23.77 0.05 2.73
N ARG A 99 24.05 -1.26 2.70
CA ARG A 99 23.13 -2.27 2.15
C ARG A 99 22.08 -2.67 3.18
N CYS A 100 20.88 -3.01 2.72
CA CYS A 100 19.82 -3.49 3.59
C CYS A 100 20.24 -4.79 4.31
N LYS A 101 20.12 -4.81 5.64
CA LYS A 101 20.56 -5.91 6.51
C LYS A 101 19.38 -6.66 7.14
N GLY A 102 18.32 -5.96 7.53
CA GLY A 102 17.14 -6.58 8.14
C GLY A 102 16.02 -5.56 8.42
N LEU A 103 14.84 -6.06 8.77
CA LEU A 103 13.68 -5.24 9.16
C LEU A 103 13.38 -5.37 10.66
N GLU A 104 13.24 -4.24 11.35
CA GLU A 104 12.85 -4.19 12.77
C GLU A 104 11.43 -3.65 12.91
N GLU A 105 10.52 -4.44 13.49
CA GLU A 105 9.11 -4.03 13.72
C GLU A 105 9.05 -2.91 14.76
N VAL A 106 8.31 -1.85 14.44
CA VAL A 106 8.05 -0.73 15.35
C VAL A 106 6.76 -1.03 16.10
N GLU A 107 6.87 -1.28 17.40
CA GLU A 107 5.68 -1.42 18.25
C GLU A 107 4.92 -0.08 18.33
N GLU A 108 3.58 -0.14 18.19
CA GLU A 108 2.67 1.00 18.31
C GLU A 108 2.68 1.57 19.74
N GLY A 109 3.72 2.34 20.04
CA GLY A 109 3.94 3.03 21.32
C GLY A 109 4.97 4.15 21.25
N CYS A 110 5.82 4.17 20.21
CA CYS A 110 6.89 5.17 20.03
C CYS A 110 6.62 6.22 18.94
N VAL A 111 5.48 6.17 18.26
CA VAL A 111 5.13 7.14 17.21
C VAL A 111 4.21 8.19 17.83
N GLU A 112 4.75 9.38 18.09
CA GLU A 112 3.93 10.56 18.33
C GLU A 112 2.86 10.63 17.25
N LYS A 113 1.59 10.72 17.68
CA LYS A 113 0.40 10.79 16.83
C LYS A 113 0.50 11.96 15.85
N LYS A 114 1.21 11.79 14.74
CA LYS A 114 1.10 12.67 13.58
C LYS A 114 -0.17 12.25 12.86
N GLU A 115 -1.18 13.06 13.12
CA GLU A 115 -2.44 13.26 12.40
C GLU A 115 -3.09 11.97 11.90
N MET A 116 -4.11 11.54 12.65
CA MET A 116 -5.16 10.67 12.14
C MET A 116 -5.66 11.26 10.81
N HIS A 117 -5.25 10.66 9.69
CA HIS A 117 -5.93 10.90 8.43
C HIS A 117 -7.38 10.47 8.61
N ASP A 118 -8.27 11.45 8.50
CA ASP A 118 -9.71 11.28 8.59
C ASP A 118 -10.15 10.21 7.57
N LYS A 119 -10.91 9.21 8.03
CA LYS A 119 -11.28 8.01 7.23
C LYS A 119 -12.16 8.34 6.02
N THR A 120 -12.56 9.60 5.90
CA THR A 120 -13.38 10.18 4.83
C THR A 120 -12.54 10.74 3.68
N SER A 121 -11.23 10.94 3.84
CA SER A 121 -10.37 11.53 2.78
C SER A 121 -10.17 10.63 1.56
N TYR A 122 -10.56 9.35 1.66
CA TYR A 122 -10.46 8.35 0.59
C TYR A 122 -11.72 8.26 -0.27
N LEU A 123 -12.81 8.90 0.16
CA LEU A 123 -14.03 8.99 -0.64
C LEU A 123 -13.82 10.08 -1.70
N PRO A 124 -14.15 9.81 -2.99
CA PRO A 124 -14.22 10.89 -3.96
C PRO A 124 -15.17 11.96 -3.42
N TYR A 125 -14.80 13.23 -3.58
CA TYR A 125 -15.68 14.37 -3.29
C TYR A 125 -16.96 14.17 -4.09
N ILE A 126 -18.00 13.62 -3.46
CA ILE A 126 -19.35 13.70 -3.99
C ILE A 126 -19.83 15.05 -3.45
N GLU A 127 -19.76 16.08 -4.28
CA GLU A 127 -20.56 17.30 -4.10
C GLU A 127 -22.04 16.91 -4.28
N ALA A 128 -22.58 16.11 -3.36
CA ALA A 128 -24.00 15.87 -3.26
C ALA A 128 -24.60 17.09 -2.55
N GLN A 129 -25.02 18.05 -3.38
CA GLN A 129 -26.25 18.84 -3.21
C GLN A 129 -26.58 19.19 -1.75
N CYS A 130 -25.87 20.15 -1.17
CA CYS A 130 -26.29 20.77 0.09
C CYS A 130 -27.45 21.77 -0.09
N ASP A 131 -27.87 22.05 -1.34
CA ASP A 131 -28.86 23.08 -1.66
C ASP A 131 -30.14 22.56 -2.37
N GLU A 132 -30.38 21.25 -2.41
CA GLU A 132 -31.67 20.74 -2.89
C GLU A 132 -32.64 20.55 -1.73
N GLU A 133 -33.62 21.46 -1.61
CA GLU A 133 -34.80 21.26 -0.80
C GLU A 133 -35.64 20.11 -1.39
N VAL A 134 -35.56 18.95 -0.76
CA VAL A 134 -36.44 17.82 -1.05
C VAL A 134 -37.82 18.13 -0.45
N ILE A 135 -38.74 18.62 -1.28
CA ILE A 135 -40.15 18.76 -0.91
C ILE A 135 -40.82 17.40 -1.08
N PHE A 136 -41.15 16.76 0.04
CA PHE A 136 -42.05 15.62 0.03
C PHE A 136 -43.48 16.14 -0.17
N PRO A 137 -44.29 15.54 -1.05
CA PRO A 137 -45.73 15.81 -1.03
C PRO A 137 -46.29 15.31 0.30
N ASP A 138 -47.05 16.17 0.98
CA ASP A 138 -47.82 15.77 2.17
C ASP A 138 -48.86 14.73 1.75
N ASP A 139 -48.81 13.55 2.37
CA ASP A 139 -49.86 12.55 2.28
C ASP A 139 -51.01 12.95 3.23
N GLU A 140 -51.85 13.91 2.82
CA GLU A 140 -53.24 14.09 3.31
C GLU A 140 -54.14 14.87 2.34
#